data_AF-A0A1T4YY20-F1
#
_entry.id   AF-A0A1T4YY20-F1
#
_cell.length_a   1.000
_cell.length_b   1.000
_cell.length_c   1.000
_cell.angle_alpha   90.00
_cell.angle_beta   90.00
_cell.angle_gamma   90.00
#
_symmetry.space_group_name_H-M   'P 1'
#
loop_
_entity.id
_entity.type
_entity.pdbx_description
1 polymer ?
#
loop_
_entity_poly.entity_id
_entity_poly.type
_entity_poly.pdbx_seq_one_letter_code
_entity_poly.pdbx_strand_id
1 'polypeptide(L)'
;MPPYAPDSETSHADGRKQKRGCVMTFLVWLALMGAFFGIGKLPPVEREKWEWVSIILSIGLIFGVPAIGIIQALALKSYLDWSSAGRGGKFFYRVLIFLGCWCFGLIALGVALISIISIFETEKTILWWQVVGVLVLTFLIGWVGVFLLWYPFSRNREKTEIQESEDWALYQQRLIHPEFAALEQQTSLLLPAAYRALFEPESPWLTKCWTLYPRGLADDEEIYEWLQLMPAHPSSLRSYLGKPEPFLCFGEGEEECEFWLQLGPEDPSVWLHFPEATLSTHQTTQISERFSEFLAWPREES
;
A
#
# COMPACT_ATOMS: atom_id res chain seq x y z
N MET A 1 20.33 -5.37 -11.97
CA MET A 1 19.31 -5.12 -10.93
C MET A 1 17.99 -5.35 -11.61
N PRO A 2 17.24 -6.41 -11.30
CA PRO A 2 15.99 -6.67 -11.99
C PRO A 2 14.87 -5.77 -11.43
N PRO A 3 13.88 -5.39 -12.25
CA PRO A 3 12.89 -4.36 -11.94
C PRO A 3 11.90 -4.85 -10.87
N TYR A 4 12.16 -4.41 -9.65
CA TYR A 4 11.24 -3.82 -8.68
C TYR A 4 9.74 -3.83 -9.05
N ALA A 5 8.91 -4.33 -8.14
CA ALA A 5 7.56 -3.80 -7.94
C ALA A 5 7.72 -2.38 -7.33
N PRO A 6 7.49 -1.29 -8.09
CA PRO A 6 7.85 0.08 -7.67
C PRO A 6 7.15 0.52 -6.38
N ASP A 7 5.94 0.01 -6.17
CA ASP A 7 5.06 0.45 -5.07
C ASP A 7 5.38 -0.22 -3.74
N SER A 8 5.94 -1.45 -3.75
CA SER A 8 6.21 -2.18 -2.51
C SER A 8 7.47 -1.66 -1.83
N GLU A 9 8.56 -1.44 -2.58
CA GLU A 9 9.84 -1.02 -2.03
C GLU A 9 9.83 0.42 -1.48
N THR A 10 9.12 1.34 -2.16
CA THR A 10 8.89 2.71 -1.65
C THR A 10 8.05 2.67 -0.38
N SER A 11 6.97 1.88 -0.37
CA SER A 11 6.13 1.62 0.81
C SER A 11 6.92 0.99 1.98
N HIS A 12 7.85 0.07 1.71
CA HIS A 12 8.68 -0.56 2.73
C HIS A 12 9.80 0.37 3.26
N ALA A 13 10.38 1.21 2.41
CA ALA A 13 11.32 2.25 2.81
C ALA A 13 10.66 3.29 3.72
N ASP A 14 9.44 3.70 3.38
CA ASP A 14 8.62 4.56 4.22
C ASP A 14 8.26 3.88 5.54
N GLY A 15 7.86 2.61 5.54
CA GLY A 15 7.64 1.84 6.77
C GLY A 15 8.84 1.84 7.73
N ARG A 16 10.07 1.69 7.22
CA ARG A 16 11.31 1.79 8.02
C ARG A 16 11.54 3.21 8.58
N LYS A 17 11.22 4.24 7.79
CA LYS A 17 11.30 5.65 8.22
C LYS A 17 10.29 5.95 9.31
N GLN A 18 9.05 5.46 9.17
CA GLN A 18 7.99 5.61 10.17
C GLN A 18 8.33 4.89 11.48
N LYS A 19 9.03 3.74 11.42
CA LYS A 19 9.53 3.06 12.63
C LYS A 19 10.45 3.94 13.48
N ARG A 20 11.35 4.69 12.83
CA ARG A 20 12.22 5.68 13.50
C ARG A 20 11.41 6.90 13.96
N GLY A 21 10.47 7.35 13.14
CA GLY A 21 9.52 8.41 13.46
C GLY A 21 8.75 8.15 14.74
N CYS A 22 8.11 6.98 14.87
CA CYS A 22 7.35 6.61 16.08
C CYS A 22 8.21 6.63 17.35
N VAL A 23 9.45 6.15 17.30
CA VAL A 23 10.37 6.20 18.46
C VAL A 23 10.72 7.64 18.82
N MET A 24 11.05 8.47 17.82
CA MET A 24 11.36 9.89 18.05
C MET A 24 10.15 10.64 18.63
N THR A 25 8.96 10.46 18.05
CA THR A 25 7.72 11.06 18.52
C THR A 25 7.42 10.65 19.96
N PHE A 26 7.64 9.38 20.32
CA PHE A 26 7.49 8.90 21.69
C PHE A 26 8.51 9.52 22.65
N LEU A 27 9.78 9.66 22.25
CA LEU A 27 10.80 10.32 23.07
C LEU A 27 10.50 11.80 23.27
N VAL A 28 10.01 12.50 22.24
CA VAL A 28 9.54 13.88 22.35
C VAL A 28 8.36 13.97 23.31
N TRP A 29 7.41 13.03 23.24
CA TRP A 29 6.29 12.97 24.17
C TRP A 29 6.75 12.84 25.63
N LEU A 30 7.69 11.93 25.90
CA LEU A 30 8.28 11.75 27.23
C LEU A 30 9.02 13.01 27.71
N ALA A 31 9.74 13.69 26.83
CA ALA A 31 10.42 14.95 27.15
C ALA A 31 9.43 16.06 27.52
N LEU A 32 8.31 16.18 26.78
CA LEU A 32 7.24 17.12 27.11
C LEU A 32 6.57 16.80 28.45
N MET A 33 6.30 15.52 28.72
CA MET A 33 5.79 15.07 30.03
C MET A 33 6.75 15.44 31.16
N GLY A 34 8.05 15.18 31.00
CA GLY A 34 9.07 15.54 31.97
C GLY A 34 9.14 17.05 32.23
N ALA A 35 9.10 17.87 31.18
CA ALA A 35 9.09 19.32 31.29
C ALA A 35 7.83 19.84 32.00
N PHE A 36 6.66 19.29 31.64
CA PHE A 36 5.37 19.66 32.23
C PHE A 36 5.33 19.35 33.74
N PHE A 37 5.73 18.14 34.14
CA PHE A 37 5.83 17.78 35.57
C PHE A 37 6.91 18.57 36.31
N GLY A 38 8.01 18.90 35.64
CA GLY A 38 9.08 19.75 36.19
C GLY A 38 8.56 21.14 36.56
N ILE A 39 7.83 21.80 35.65
CA ILE A 39 7.16 23.09 35.90
C ILE A 39 6.10 22.94 37.00
N GLY A 40 5.39 21.81 37.01
CA GLY A 40 4.47 21.44 38.08
C GLY A 40 5.10 21.29 39.47
N LYS A 41 6.43 21.15 39.59
CA LYS A 41 7.12 21.10 40.90
C LYS A 41 7.73 22.44 41.32
N LEU A 42 7.69 23.46 40.48
CA LEU A 42 8.22 24.78 40.81
C LEU A 42 7.34 25.49 41.87
N PRO A 43 7.93 26.34 42.73
CA PRO A 43 7.19 27.22 43.62
C PRO A 43 6.18 28.10 42.87
N PRO A 44 5.07 28.53 43.49
CA PRO A 44 4.00 29.27 42.80
C PRO A 44 4.49 30.52 42.06
N VAL A 45 5.38 31.29 42.69
CA VAL A 45 5.96 32.53 42.15
C VAL A 45 6.87 32.29 40.94
N GLU A 46 7.52 31.12 40.88
CA GLU A 46 8.32 30.74 39.71
C GLU A 46 7.44 30.13 38.63
N ARG A 47 6.43 29.34 39.00
CA ARG A 47 5.49 28.72 38.06
C ARG A 47 4.72 29.76 37.23
N GLU A 48 4.34 30.89 37.83
CA GLU A 48 3.65 32.00 37.14
C GLU A 48 4.47 32.53 35.96
N LYS A 49 5.80 32.54 36.06
CA LYS A 49 6.71 32.93 34.95
C LYS A 49 6.70 31.94 33.78
N TRP A 50 6.27 30.71 34.01
CA TRP A 50 6.24 29.62 33.03
C TRP A 50 4.82 29.29 32.54
N GLU A 51 3.81 30.11 32.87
CA GLU A 51 2.41 29.83 32.54
C GLU A 51 2.19 29.63 31.03
N TRP A 52 2.71 30.53 30.19
CA TRP A 52 2.64 30.40 28.73
C TRP A 52 3.36 29.16 28.19
N VAL A 53 4.50 28.80 28.79
CA VAL A 53 5.24 27.59 28.42
C VAL A 53 4.45 26.34 28.81
N SER A 54 3.79 26.35 29.97
CA SER A 54 2.90 25.26 30.42
C SER A 54 1.70 25.08 29.48
N ILE A 55 1.15 26.16 28.93
CA ILE A 55 0.06 26.12 27.94
C ILE A 55 0.56 25.49 26.63
N ILE A 56 1.70 25.94 26.11
CA ILE A 56 2.31 25.39 24.88
C ILE A 56 2.65 23.91 25.05
N LEU A 57 3.23 23.53 26.19
CA LEU A 57 3.54 22.13 26.52
C LEU A 57 2.26 21.28 26.59
N SER A 58 1.18 21.80 27.19
CA SER A 58 -0.12 21.12 27.24
C SER A 58 -0.65 20.85 25.84
N ILE A 59 -0.63 21.85 24.94
CA ILE A 59 -1.09 21.69 23.55
C ILE A 59 -0.27 20.62 22.82
N GLY A 60 1.06 20.66 22.95
CA GLY A 60 1.94 19.67 22.34
C GLY A 60 1.74 18.25 22.88
N LEU A 61 1.56 18.11 24.19
CA LEU A 61 1.42 16.84 24.90
C LEU A 61 0.06 16.19 24.66
N ILE A 62 -0.99 17.00 24.53
CA ILE A 62 -2.38 16.56 24.38
C ILE A 62 -2.76 16.35 22.90
N PHE A 63 -2.34 17.26 22.01
CA PHE A 63 -2.79 17.26 20.61
C PHE A 63 -1.66 16.97 19.63
N GLY A 64 -0.57 17.74 19.70
CA GLY A 64 0.47 17.71 18.66
C GLY A 64 1.16 16.35 18.52
N VAL A 65 1.75 15.86 19.61
CA VAL A 65 2.55 14.64 19.60
C VAL A 65 1.68 13.38 19.44
N PRO A 66 0.50 13.26 20.09
CA PRO A 66 -0.41 12.13 19.82
C PRO A 66 -0.90 12.08 18.37
N ALA A 67 -1.26 13.22 17.75
CA ALA A 67 -1.72 13.25 16.37
C ALA A 67 -0.63 12.78 15.38
N ILE A 68 0.60 13.29 15.54
CA ILE A 68 1.75 12.84 14.75
C ILE A 68 2.00 11.35 14.98
N GLY A 69 1.91 10.89 16.23
CA GLY A 69 2.08 9.47 16.58
C GLY A 69 1.06 8.56 15.90
N ILE A 70 -0.21 8.97 15.82
CA ILE A 70 -1.28 8.22 15.12
C ILE A 70 -1.00 8.13 13.62
N ILE A 71 -0.64 9.24 12.97
CA ILE A 71 -0.34 9.24 11.52
C ILE A 71 0.82 8.29 11.21
N GLN A 72 1.89 8.37 12.00
CA GLN A 72 3.04 7.47 11.86
C GLN A 72 2.66 6.01 12.17
N ALA A 73 1.77 5.78 13.14
CA ALA A 73 1.27 4.46 13.50
C ALA A 73 0.45 3.80 12.39
N LEU A 74 -0.42 4.56 11.72
CA LEU A 74 -1.23 4.07 10.60
C LEU A 74 -0.32 3.57 9.47
N ALA A 75 0.69 4.37 9.09
CA ALA A 75 1.66 4.00 8.07
C ALA A 75 2.62 2.88 8.51
N LEU A 76 2.94 2.79 9.80
CA LEU A 76 3.79 1.73 10.34
C LEU A 76 3.07 0.37 10.43
N LYS A 77 1.74 0.34 10.55
CA LYS A 77 0.98 -0.90 10.73
C LYS A 77 1.11 -1.84 9.54
N SER A 78 0.90 -1.36 8.31
CA SER A 78 1.05 -2.17 7.09
C SER A 78 2.44 -2.78 7.03
N TYR A 79 3.47 -1.97 7.27
CA TYR A 79 4.85 -2.43 7.36
C TYR A 79 5.09 -3.49 8.46
N LEU A 80 4.49 -3.34 9.65
CA LEU A 80 4.60 -4.33 10.73
C LEU A 80 3.84 -5.63 10.43
N ASP A 81 2.74 -5.56 9.69
CA ASP A 81 2.00 -6.72 9.21
C ASP A 81 2.81 -7.47 8.13
N TRP A 82 3.45 -6.74 7.22
CA TRP A 82 4.34 -7.24 6.17
C TRP A 82 5.66 -7.84 6.69
N SER A 83 6.49 -7.07 7.40
CA SER A 83 7.91 -7.43 7.65
C SER A 83 8.02 -8.68 8.51
N SER A 84 8.92 -9.61 8.25
CA SER A 84 9.16 -10.84 9.02
C SER A 84 9.84 -10.62 10.39
N ALA A 85 10.18 -9.38 10.75
CA ALA A 85 10.94 -9.04 11.95
C ALA A 85 10.37 -9.71 13.24
N GLY A 86 11.27 -10.18 14.10
CA GLY A 86 10.96 -11.02 15.25
C GLY A 86 9.78 -10.53 16.11
N ARG A 87 8.94 -11.47 16.57
CA ARG A 87 7.67 -11.21 17.29
C ARG A 87 7.78 -10.14 18.38
N GLY A 88 8.89 -10.11 19.13
CA GLY A 88 9.12 -9.15 20.20
C GLY A 88 9.22 -7.69 19.73
N GLY A 89 9.89 -7.45 18.60
CA GLY A 89 10.00 -6.11 18.02
C GLY A 89 8.64 -5.59 17.55
N LYS A 90 7.86 -6.42 16.86
CA LYS A 90 6.50 -6.04 16.40
C LYS A 90 5.57 -5.73 17.56
N PHE A 91 5.62 -6.53 18.62
CA PHE A 91 4.78 -6.33 19.80
C PHE A 91 5.09 -4.98 20.48
N PHE A 92 6.37 -4.62 20.60
CA PHE A 92 6.76 -3.31 21.14
C PHE A 92 6.14 -2.14 20.37
N TYR A 93 6.22 -2.14 19.03
CA TYR A 93 5.62 -1.08 18.23
C TYR A 93 4.09 -1.09 18.31
N ARG A 94 3.44 -2.25 18.33
CA ARG A 94 1.98 -2.34 18.52
C ARG A 94 1.54 -1.80 19.88
N VAL A 95 2.30 -2.06 20.95
CA VAL A 95 2.05 -1.49 22.28
C VAL A 95 2.28 0.02 22.28
N LEU A 96 3.30 0.51 21.58
CA LEU A 96 3.58 1.95 21.48
C LEU A 96 2.47 2.70 20.72
N ILE A 97 1.97 2.10 19.63
CA ILE A 97 0.79 2.60 18.90
C ILE A 97 -0.44 2.59 19.81
N PHE A 98 -0.66 1.48 20.53
CA PHE A 98 -1.78 1.36 21.47
C PHE A 98 -1.73 2.44 22.56
N LEU A 99 -0.57 2.69 23.17
CA LEU A 99 -0.40 3.75 24.18
C LEU A 99 -0.68 5.15 23.62
N GLY A 100 -0.21 5.44 22.40
CA GLY A 100 -0.49 6.71 21.72
C GLY A 100 -1.99 6.92 21.44
N CYS A 101 -2.66 5.91 20.90
CA CYS A 101 -4.11 5.91 20.68
C CYS A 101 -4.90 6.02 21.99
N TRP A 102 -4.43 5.36 23.06
CA TRP A 102 -5.06 5.38 24.37
C TRP A 102 -4.99 6.75 25.05
N CYS A 103 -3.83 7.43 24.99
CA CYS A 103 -3.69 8.80 25.49
C CYS A 103 -4.65 9.76 24.79
N PHE A 104 -4.78 9.66 23.46
CA PHE A 104 -5.76 10.45 22.72
C PHE A 104 -7.20 10.13 23.15
N GLY A 105 -7.54 8.85 23.28
CA GLY A 105 -8.86 8.39 23.75
C GLY A 105 -9.22 8.89 25.15
N LEU A 106 -8.27 8.93 26.09
CA LEU A 106 -8.49 9.47 27.44
C LEU A 106 -8.67 10.99 27.45
N ILE A 107 -7.90 11.71 26.64
CA ILE A 107 -8.04 13.17 26.48
C ILE A 107 -9.42 13.49 25.94
N ALA A 108 -9.81 12.79 24.88
CA ALA A 108 -11.13 12.82 24.27
C ALA A 108 -12.26 12.59 25.30
N LEU A 109 -12.13 11.53 26.10
CA LEU A 109 -13.10 11.18 27.15
C LEU A 109 -13.15 12.25 28.24
N GLY A 110 -12.00 12.80 28.64
CA GLY A 110 -11.90 13.88 29.62
C GLY A 110 -12.59 15.16 29.15
N VAL A 111 -12.35 15.58 27.90
CA VAL A 111 -13.01 16.75 27.28
C VAL A 111 -14.52 16.51 27.18
N ALA A 112 -14.94 15.32 26.81
CA ALA A 112 -16.36 14.94 26.77
C ALA A 112 -17.01 15.01 28.16
N LEU A 113 -16.39 14.44 29.19
CA LEU A 113 -16.89 14.49 30.56
C LEU A 113 -16.98 15.92 31.09
N ILE A 114 -15.95 16.75 30.88
CA ILE A 114 -15.96 18.17 31.28
C ILE A 114 -17.09 18.92 30.56
N SER A 115 -17.29 18.66 29.27
CA SER A 115 -18.37 19.29 28.49
C SER A 115 -19.74 18.88 29.00
N ILE A 116 -19.94 17.61 29.33
CA ILE A 116 -21.18 17.09 29.90
C ILE A 116 -21.44 17.70 31.29
N ILE A 117 -20.44 17.72 32.18
CA ILE A 117 -20.55 18.32 33.52
C ILE A 117 -20.90 19.81 33.42
N SER A 118 -20.21 20.54 32.53
CA SER A 118 -20.48 21.97 32.30
C SER A 118 -21.91 22.21 31.84
N ILE A 119 -22.48 21.35 30.98
CA ILE A 119 -23.88 21.44 30.55
C ILE A 119 -24.83 21.26 31.74
N PHE A 120 -24.57 20.29 32.61
CA PHE A 120 -25.41 20.01 33.78
C PHE A 120 -25.32 21.09 34.87
N GLU A 121 -24.18 21.79 35.00
CA GLU A 121 -24.00 22.87 35.98
C GLU A 121 -24.57 24.22 35.52
N THR A 122 -24.71 24.47 34.21
CA THR A 122 -25.34 25.71 33.72
C THR A 122 -26.87 25.69 33.89
N GLU A 123 -27.38 26.37 34.93
CA GLU A 123 -28.82 26.63 35.19
C GLU A 123 -29.56 27.46 34.10
N LYS A 124 -28.94 27.76 32.97
CA LYS A 124 -29.57 28.54 31.89
C LYS A 124 -30.26 27.61 30.90
N THR A 125 -31.30 28.10 30.22
CA THR A 125 -32.02 27.43 29.13
C THR A 125 -31.07 27.06 27.99
N ILE A 126 -30.38 25.92 28.13
CA ILE A 126 -29.53 25.34 27.09
C ILE A 126 -30.47 24.89 25.97
N LEU A 127 -30.24 25.36 24.75
CA LEU A 127 -30.94 24.83 23.57
C LEU A 127 -30.64 23.33 23.51
N TRP A 128 -31.69 22.49 23.49
CA TRP A 128 -31.60 21.03 23.39
C TRP A 128 -30.61 20.56 22.30
N TRP A 129 -30.49 21.32 21.21
CA TRP A 129 -29.53 21.10 20.12
C TRP A 129 -28.05 21.15 20.52
N GLN A 130 -27.66 21.96 21.51
CA GLN A 130 -26.28 22.01 22.01
C GLN A 130 -25.93 20.74 22.80
N VAL A 131 -26.89 20.24 23.59
CA VAL A 131 -26.74 18.97 24.33
C VAL A 131 -26.60 17.81 23.35
N VAL A 132 -27.45 17.75 22.31
CA VAL A 132 -27.36 16.73 21.25
C VAL A 132 -26.03 16.83 20.53
N GLY A 133 -25.59 18.03 20.16
CA GLY A 133 -24.32 18.25 19.49
C GLY A 133 -23.13 17.72 20.30
N VAL A 134 -23.10 18.01 21.60
CA VAL A 134 -22.03 17.53 22.50
C VAL A 134 -22.08 16.01 22.70
N LEU A 135 -23.27 15.42 22.81
CA LEU A 135 -23.43 13.97 22.91
C LEU A 135 -22.99 13.25 21.64
N VAL A 136 -23.36 13.76 20.45
CA VAL A 136 -22.95 13.19 19.16
C VAL A 136 -21.44 13.31 18.98
N LEU A 137 -20.86 14.47 19.29
CA LEU A 137 -19.41 14.68 19.22
C LEU A 137 -18.67 13.73 20.16
N THR A 138 -19.15 13.59 21.40
CA THR A 138 -18.61 12.65 22.41
C THR A 138 -18.67 11.21 21.91
N PHE A 139 -19.79 10.80 21.33
CA PHE A 139 -19.97 9.46 20.79
C PHE A 139 -19.02 9.18 19.62
N LEU A 140 -18.90 10.11 18.65
CA LEU A 140 -17.99 9.98 17.52
C LEU A 140 -16.53 9.87 17.97
N ILE A 141 -16.13 10.72 18.92
CA ILE A 141 -14.80 10.72 19.50
C ILE A 141 -14.54 9.39 20.24
N GLY A 142 -15.49 8.90 21.03
CA GLY A 142 -15.40 7.62 21.74
C GLY A 142 -15.29 6.44 20.77
N TRP A 143 -16.08 6.45 19.69
CA TRP A 143 -16.04 5.44 18.64
C TRP A 143 -14.69 5.40 17.92
N VAL A 144 -14.16 6.56 17.53
CA VAL A 144 -12.82 6.69 16.93
C VAL A 144 -11.75 6.17 17.91
N GLY A 145 -11.88 6.48 19.20
CA GLY A 145 -11.00 5.94 20.24
C GLY A 145 -11.00 4.41 20.30
N VAL A 146 -12.18 3.78 20.33
CA VAL A 146 -12.31 2.31 20.34
C VAL A 146 -11.74 1.70 19.06
N PHE A 147 -12.01 2.29 17.90
CA PHE A 147 -11.46 1.84 16.62
C PHE A 147 -9.92 1.90 16.63
N LEU A 148 -9.34 3.01 17.08
CA LEU A 148 -7.89 3.19 17.17
C LEU A 148 -7.22 2.24 18.18
N LEU A 149 -7.92 1.81 19.24
CA LEU A 149 -7.43 0.80 20.18
C LEU A 149 -7.41 -0.61 19.58
N TRP A 150 -8.40 -0.92 18.74
CA TRP A 150 -8.50 -2.21 18.05
C TRP A 150 -7.55 -2.32 16.85
N TYR A 151 -7.34 -1.21 16.15
CA TYR A 151 -6.58 -1.11 14.92
C TYR A 151 -5.17 -1.75 14.95
N PRO A 152 -4.30 -1.55 15.95
CA PRO A 152 -2.95 -2.16 15.96
C PRO A 152 -2.96 -3.70 16.09
N PHE A 153 -4.10 -4.28 16.48
CA PHE A 153 -4.26 -5.73 16.66
C PHE A 153 -5.05 -6.39 15.52
N SER A 154 -5.78 -5.62 14.71
CA SER A 154 -6.40 -6.16 13.50
C SER A 154 -5.32 -6.46 12.46
N ARG A 155 -5.33 -7.67 11.90
CA ARG A 155 -4.39 -8.05 10.84
C ARG A 155 -4.99 -7.64 9.51
N ASN A 156 -4.31 -6.76 8.77
CA ASN A 156 -4.66 -6.58 7.35
C ASN A 156 -4.18 -7.82 6.60
N ARG A 157 -4.96 -8.30 5.65
CA ARG A 157 -4.63 -9.48 4.82
C ARG A 157 -3.57 -9.15 3.77
N GLU A 158 -2.51 -8.45 4.15
CA GLU A 158 -1.33 -8.25 3.30
C GLU A 158 -0.46 -9.50 3.37
N LYS A 159 0.13 -9.88 2.22
CA LYS A 159 1.10 -10.97 2.16
C LYS A 159 2.29 -10.62 3.06
N THR A 160 2.86 -11.64 3.71
CA THR A 160 4.06 -11.42 4.55
C THR A 160 5.32 -11.38 3.69
N GLU A 161 6.37 -10.70 4.16
CA GLU A 161 7.69 -10.62 3.49
C GLU A 161 8.23 -12.00 3.08
N ILE A 162 8.05 -13.01 3.95
CA ILE A 162 8.48 -14.39 3.64
C ILE A 162 7.68 -14.94 2.47
N GLN A 163 6.35 -14.78 2.47
CA GLN A 163 5.49 -15.26 1.39
C GLN A 163 5.78 -14.54 0.07
N GLU A 164 6.02 -13.23 0.09
CA GLU A 164 6.43 -12.49 -1.12
C GLU A 164 7.79 -12.95 -1.64
N SER A 165 8.76 -13.22 -0.75
CA SER A 165 10.06 -13.74 -1.15
C SER A 165 9.97 -15.16 -1.74
N GLU A 166 9.10 -16.01 -1.19
CA GLU A 166 8.84 -17.36 -1.68
C GLU A 166 8.10 -17.31 -3.03
N ASP A 167 7.07 -16.48 -3.16
CA ASP A 167 6.33 -16.24 -4.40
C ASP A 167 7.29 -15.73 -5.49
N TRP A 168 8.20 -14.81 -5.17
CA TRP A 168 9.20 -14.30 -6.09
C TRP A 168 10.24 -15.35 -6.49
N ALA A 169 10.75 -16.13 -5.53
CA ALA A 169 11.68 -17.22 -5.83
C ALA A 169 11.03 -18.25 -6.78
N LEU A 170 9.77 -18.56 -6.54
CA LEU A 170 8.97 -19.47 -7.37
C LEU A 170 8.65 -18.87 -8.75
N TYR A 171 8.40 -17.57 -8.84
CA TYR A 171 8.28 -16.84 -10.09
C TYR A 171 9.56 -16.91 -10.93
N GLN A 172 10.71 -16.61 -10.32
CA GLN A 172 12.03 -16.69 -10.97
C GLN A 172 12.35 -18.13 -11.41
N GLN A 173 12.03 -19.12 -10.58
CA GLN A 173 12.20 -20.52 -10.94
C GLN A 173 11.38 -20.89 -12.18
N ARG A 174 10.13 -20.41 -12.29
CA ARG A 174 9.25 -20.66 -13.45
C ARG A 174 9.67 -19.92 -14.71
N LEU A 175 10.34 -18.78 -14.59
CA LEU A 175 10.95 -18.10 -15.73
C LEU A 175 12.11 -18.91 -16.32
N ILE A 176 12.96 -19.47 -15.46
CA ILE A 176 14.12 -20.28 -15.88
C ILE A 176 13.69 -21.66 -16.39
N HIS A 177 12.63 -22.23 -15.82
CA HIS A 177 12.10 -23.53 -16.18
C HIS A 177 10.65 -23.40 -16.67
N PRO A 178 10.42 -22.92 -17.91
CA PRO A 178 9.10 -22.71 -18.45
C PRO A 178 8.34 -24.03 -18.65
N GLU A 179 7.08 -24.08 -18.23
CA GLU A 179 6.21 -25.26 -18.30
C GLU A 179 5.38 -25.28 -19.60
N PHE A 180 6.05 -25.14 -20.75
CA PHE A 180 5.38 -25.11 -22.06
C PHE A 180 4.48 -26.32 -22.30
N ALA A 181 4.96 -27.53 -21.98
CA ALA A 181 4.20 -28.76 -22.18
C ALA A 181 2.90 -28.79 -21.35
N ALA A 182 2.91 -28.23 -20.14
CA ALA A 182 1.72 -28.16 -19.29
C ALA A 182 0.69 -27.18 -19.86
N LEU A 183 1.14 -26.03 -20.37
CA LEU A 183 0.29 -25.05 -21.06
C LEU A 183 -0.37 -25.64 -22.31
N GLU A 184 0.39 -26.34 -23.15
CA GLU A 184 -0.12 -26.98 -24.36
C GLU A 184 -1.10 -28.10 -24.04
N GLN A 185 -0.81 -28.90 -23.01
CA GLN A 185 -1.71 -29.95 -22.56
C GLN A 185 -3.03 -29.37 -22.04
N GLN A 186 -2.99 -28.29 -21.27
CA GLN A 186 -4.18 -27.68 -20.68
C GLN A 186 -5.05 -26.97 -21.71
N THR A 187 -4.42 -26.29 -22.68
CA THR A 187 -5.15 -25.56 -23.73
C THR A 187 -5.50 -26.43 -24.92
N SER A 188 -4.86 -27.60 -25.07
CA SER A 188 -4.89 -28.42 -26.29
C SER A 188 -4.48 -27.67 -27.56
N LEU A 189 -3.67 -26.61 -27.40
CA LEU A 189 -3.15 -25.76 -28.47
C LEU A 189 -1.63 -25.76 -28.43
N LEU A 190 -1.00 -25.56 -29.59
CA LEU A 190 0.44 -25.35 -29.66
C LEU A 190 0.76 -23.89 -29.33
N LEU A 191 1.82 -23.68 -28.55
CA LEU A 191 2.35 -22.37 -28.26
C LEU A 191 3.18 -21.85 -29.45
N PRO A 192 3.07 -20.55 -29.81
CA PRO A 192 3.85 -19.97 -30.88
C PRO A 192 5.36 -20.14 -30.67
N ALA A 193 6.12 -20.40 -31.74
CA ALA A 193 7.56 -20.53 -31.67
C ALA A 193 8.22 -19.23 -31.16
N ALA A 194 7.73 -18.07 -31.63
CA ALA A 194 8.19 -16.76 -31.17
C ALA A 194 7.97 -16.55 -29.66
N TYR A 195 6.94 -17.15 -29.07
CA TYR A 195 6.68 -17.03 -27.63
C TYR A 195 7.69 -17.84 -26.83
N ARG A 196 8.00 -19.05 -27.28
CA ARG A 196 9.05 -19.88 -26.65
C ARG A 196 10.43 -19.20 -26.73
N ALA A 197 10.73 -18.52 -27.84
CA ALA A 197 11.98 -17.79 -28.04
C ALA A 197 12.17 -16.66 -27.02
N LEU A 198 11.09 -16.11 -26.44
CA LEU A 198 11.19 -15.11 -25.38
C LEU A 198 11.90 -15.63 -24.13
N PHE A 199 11.87 -16.93 -23.88
CA PHE A 199 12.47 -17.58 -22.71
C PHE A 199 13.88 -18.13 -22.98
N GLU A 200 14.45 -17.89 -24.15
CA GLU A 200 15.84 -18.25 -24.41
C GLU A 200 16.77 -17.43 -23.50
N PRO A 201 17.85 -18.00 -22.93
CA PRO A 201 18.70 -17.31 -21.96
C PRO A 201 19.30 -15.98 -22.44
N GLU A 202 19.46 -15.81 -23.76
CA GLU A 202 20.00 -14.60 -24.39
C GLU A 202 18.90 -13.61 -24.80
N SER A 203 17.63 -13.93 -24.56
CA SER A 203 16.50 -13.10 -24.92
C SER A 203 16.53 -11.76 -24.17
N PRO A 204 16.53 -10.62 -24.87
CA PRO A 204 16.51 -9.31 -24.26
C PRO A 204 15.20 -9.03 -23.51
N TRP A 205 14.12 -9.78 -23.78
CA TRP A 205 12.81 -9.62 -23.15
C TRP A 205 12.75 -10.16 -21.71
N LEU A 206 13.69 -11.03 -21.32
CA LEU A 206 13.73 -11.61 -19.97
C LEU A 206 14.25 -10.66 -18.90
N THR A 207 15.09 -9.70 -19.28
CA THR A 207 15.93 -8.97 -18.31
C THR A 207 15.77 -7.46 -18.35
N LYS A 208 15.16 -6.92 -19.40
CA LYS A 208 15.07 -5.49 -19.64
C LYS A 208 13.62 -5.02 -19.69
N CYS A 209 13.43 -3.78 -19.24
CA CYS A 209 12.21 -3.02 -19.46
C CYS A 209 12.33 -2.29 -20.81
N TRP A 210 11.20 -2.14 -21.50
CA TRP A 210 11.16 -1.52 -22.80
C TRP A 210 10.03 -0.52 -22.89
N THR A 211 10.30 0.60 -23.53
CA THR A 211 9.28 1.48 -24.08
C THR A 211 9.10 1.11 -25.55
N LEU A 212 7.90 0.69 -25.94
CA LEU A 212 7.58 0.18 -27.27
C LEU A 212 6.83 1.24 -28.09
N TYR A 213 7.24 1.42 -29.34
CA TYR A 213 6.72 2.47 -30.24
C TYR A 213 6.12 1.86 -31.51
N PRO A 214 4.83 1.47 -31.52
CA PRO A 214 4.16 0.90 -32.70
C PRO A 214 4.30 1.74 -33.97
N ARG A 215 4.31 3.08 -33.84
CA ARG A 215 4.42 4.03 -34.96
C ARG A 215 5.84 4.55 -35.23
N GLY A 216 6.82 4.09 -34.43
CA GLY A 216 8.21 4.49 -34.52
C GLY A 216 8.64 5.52 -33.49
N LEU A 217 9.95 5.62 -33.25
CA LEU A 217 10.56 6.42 -32.16
C LEU A 217 10.32 7.94 -32.24
N ALA A 218 9.83 8.44 -33.38
CA ALA A 218 9.60 9.86 -33.60
C ALA A 218 8.15 10.30 -33.30
N ASP A 219 7.26 9.35 -33.04
CA ASP A 219 5.83 9.57 -32.80
C ASP A 219 5.50 9.11 -31.36
N ASP A 220 5.12 10.06 -30.50
CA ASP A 220 4.87 9.84 -29.08
C ASP A 220 3.37 9.68 -28.75
N GLU A 221 2.49 9.63 -29.75
CA GLU A 221 1.05 9.52 -29.53
C GLU A 221 0.61 8.15 -28.99
N GLU A 222 1.36 7.08 -29.30
CA GLU A 222 1.01 5.71 -28.95
C GLU A 222 2.26 4.96 -28.48
N ILE A 223 2.36 4.75 -27.17
CA ILE A 223 3.52 4.14 -26.51
C ILE A 223 3.01 3.06 -25.56
N TYR A 224 3.73 1.94 -25.47
CA TYR A 224 3.46 0.89 -24.49
C TYR A 224 4.69 0.61 -23.64
N GLU A 225 4.50 0.51 -22.34
CA GLU A 225 5.57 0.16 -21.41
C GLU A 225 5.55 -1.34 -21.12
N TRP A 226 6.69 -1.98 -21.32
CA TRP A 226 6.96 -3.36 -20.95
C TRP A 226 7.88 -3.39 -19.75
N LEU A 227 7.42 -3.95 -18.64
CA LEU A 227 8.23 -4.08 -17.43
C LEU A 227 8.89 -5.45 -17.37
N GLN A 228 8.13 -6.52 -17.56
CA GLN A 228 8.64 -7.87 -17.38
C GLN A 228 7.89 -8.94 -18.17
N LEU A 229 8.59 -10.03 -18.47
CA LEU A 229 8.03 -11.25 -19.04
C LEU A 229 7.33 -12.06 -17.96
N MET A 230 6.12 -12.53 -18.23
CA MET A 230 5.39 -13.42 -17.32
C MET A 230 5.81 -14.88 -17.51
N PRO A 231 5.88 -15.70 -16.44
CA PRO A 231 6.27 -17.10 -16.54
C PRO A 231 5.33 -17.90 -17.43
N ALA A 232 5.88 -18.78 -18.27
CA ALA A 232 5.12 -19.74 -19.03
C ALA A 232 4.61 -20.87 -18.12
N HIS A 233 3.51 -20.60 -17.40
CA HIS A 233 2.90 -21.50 -16.44
C HIS A 233 1.36 -21.46 -16.57
N PRO A 234 0.63 -22.56 -16.30
CA PRO A 234 -0.84 -22.61 -16.26
C PRO A 234 -1.57 -21.43 -15.59
N SER A 235 -0.98 -20.84 -14.55
CA SER A 235 -1.54 -19.67 -13.85
C SER A 235 -1.56 -18.39 -14.68
N SER A 236 -0.82 -18.35 -15.79
CA SER A 236 -0.77 -17.22 -16.72
C SER A 236 -1.88 -17.28 -17.76
N LEU A 237 -2.69 -18.34 -17.78
CA LEU A 237 -3.88 -18.40 -18.62
C LEU A 237 -4.95 -17.44 -18.11
N ARG A 238 -5.64 -16.80 -19.04
CA ARG A 238 -6.70 -15.81 -18.81
C ARG A 238 -7.93 -16.19 -19.64
N SER A 239 -9.09 -15.76 -19.16
CA SER A 239 -10.36 -15.86 -19.89
C SER A 239 -10.94 -14.46 -20.07
N TYR A 240 -11.46 -14.18 -21.27
CA TYR A 240 -12.09 -12.91 -21.58
C TYR A 240 -13.55 -13.12 -21.99
N LEU A 241 -14.46 -12.34 -21.38
CA LEU A 241 -15.88 -12.40 -21.69
C LEU A 241 -16.12 -11.94 -23.13
N GLY A 242 -16.56 -12.87 -23.99
CA GLY A 242 -16.90 -12.58 -25.39
C GLY A 242 -16.00 -13.25 -26.43
N LYS A 243 -14.91 -13.91 -26.01
CA LYS A 243 -14.10 -14.77 -26.89
C LYS A 243 -13.97 -16.18 -26.32
N PRO A 244 -14.21 -17.22 -27.13
CA PRO A 244 -14.15 -18.61 -26.67
C PRO A 244 -12.70 -19.11 -26.51
N GLU A 245 -11.72 -18.52 -27.20
CA GLU A 245 -10.33 -18.95 -27.13
C GLU A 245 -9.64 -18.52 -25.82
N PRO A 246 -8.72 -19.35 -25.28
CA PRO A 246 -7.95 -18.99 -24.11
C PRO A 246 -6.91 -17.92 -24.44
N PHE A 247 -6.68 -17.01 -23.49
CA PHE A 247 -5.61 -16.03 -23.56
C PHE A 247 -4.44 -16.47 -22.69
N LEU A 248 -3.23 -16.12 -23.09
CA LEU A 248 -2.01 -16.31 -22.31
C LEU A 248 -1.42 -14.95 -21.97
N CYS A 249 -1.41 -14.59 -20.70
CA CYS A 249 -0.65 -13.43 -20.22
C CYS A 249 0.83 -13.74 -20.33
N PHE A 250 1.55 -12.98 -21.16
CA PHE A 250 2.97 -13.19 -21.43
C PHE A 250 3.84 -12.04 -20.95
N GLY A 251 3.26 -10.89 -20.63
CA GLY A 251 4.01 -9.74 -20.16
C GLY A 251 3.18 -8.86 -19.25
N GLU A 252 3.88 -8.05 -18.47
CA GLU A 252 3.32 -7.03 -17.59
C GLU A 252 3.95 -5.69 -17.94
N GLY A 253 3.13 -4.64 -17.98
CA GLY A 253 3.54 -3.26 -18.24
C GLY A 253 3.29 -2.35 -17.04
N GLU A 254 3.41 -1.05 -17.26
CA GLU A 254 3.14 -0.05 -16.21
C GLU A 254 1.64 -0.02 -15.82
N GLU A 255 1.35 0.52 -14.63
CA GLU A 255 -0.02 0.68 -14.12
C GLU A 255 -0.84 -0.63 -14.07
N GLU A 256 -0.16 -1.73 -13.73
CA GLU A 256 -0.76 -3.07 -13.63
C GLU A 256 -1.39 -3.59 -14.93
N CYS A 257 -0.96 -3.09 -16.10
CA CYS A 257 -1.46 -3.60 -17.37
C CYS A 257 -0.83 -4.95 -17.74
N GLU A 258 -1.62 -5.83 -18.35
CA GLU A 258 -1.20 -7.16 -18.79
C GLU A 258 -1.21 -7.26 -20.33
N PHE A 259 -0.17 -7.86 -20.89
CA PHE A 259 -0.08 -8.21 -22.31
C PHE A 259 -0.49 -9.66 -22.52
N TRP A 260 -1.51 -9.89 -23.36
CA TRP A 260 -2.12 -11.19 -23.60
C TRP A 260 -1.95 -11.65 -25.05
N LEU A 261 -1.72 -12.95 -25.25
CA LEU A 261 -1.77 -13.62 -26.55
C LEU A 261 -3.08 -14.38 -26.70
N GLN A 262 -3.80 -14.17 -27.80
CA GLN A 262 -4.96 -15.01 -28.14
C GLN A 262 -4.48 -16.31 -28.77
N LEU A 263 -4.50 -17.42 -28.02
CA LEU A 263 -3.97 -18.70 -28.49
C LEU A 263 -4.84 -19.31 -29.61
N GLY A 264 -4.20 -20.08 -30.50
CA GLY A 264 -4.86 -20.81 -31.59
C GLY A 264 -4.17 -20.61 -32.94
N PRO A 265 -4.04 -19.36 -33.42
CA PRO A 265 -3.25 -19.04 -34.62
C PRO A 265 -1.74 -19.29 -34.40
N GLU A 266 -1.02 -19.59 -35.48
CA GLU A 266 0.45 -19.74 -35.45
C GLU A 266 1.17 -18.43 -35.06
N ASP A 267 0.63 -17.30 -35.52
CA ASP A 267 1.06 -15.95 -35.16
C ASP A 267 -0.12 -15.19 -34.54
N PRO A 268 -0.32 -15.31 -33.21
CA PRO A 268 -1.52 -14.83 -32.55
C PRO A 268 -1.55 -13.30 -32.42
N SER A 269 -2.74 -12.74 -32.20
CA SER A 269 -2.89 -11.32 -31.89
C SER A 269 -2.48 -10.99 -30.45
N VAL A 270 -2.03 -9.75 -30.25
CA VAL A 270 -1.63 -9.22 -28.95
C VAL A 270 -2.70 -8.26 -28.43
N TRP A 271 -3.06 -8.46 -27.16
CA TRP A 271 -4.07 -7.69 -26.47
C TRP A 271 -3.48 -7.05 -25.22
N LEU A 272 -3.93 -5.86 -24.89
CA LEU A 272 -3.62 -5.17 -23.65
C LEU A 272 -4.86 -5.21 -22.76
N HIS A 273 -4.68 -5.58 -21.50
CA HIS A 273 -5.75 -5.65 -20.50
C HIS A 273 -5.41 -4.82 -19.27
N PHE A 274 -6.38 -4.04 -18.80
CA PHE A 274 -6.30 -3.29 -17.54
C PHE A 274 -7.23 -3.93 -16.49
N PRO A 275 -6.68 -4.60 -15.46
CA PRO A 275 -7.47 -5.29 -14.45
C PRO A 275 -8.28 -4.32 -13.56
N GLU A 276 -7.70 -3.16 -13.23
CA GLU A 276 -8.24 -2.23 -12.22
C GLU A 276 -8.86 -0.94 -12.79
N ALA A 277 -9.37 -0.94 -14.03
CA ALA A 277 -10.11 0.22 -14.55
C ALA A 277 -11.41 0.44 -13.77
N THR A 278 -11.31 1.20 -12.66
CA THR A 278 -12.37 1.58 -11.71
C THR A 278 -13.46 2.44 -12.36
N LEU A 279 -13.28 2.84 -13.62
CA LEU A 279 -14.25 3.58 -14.41
C LEU A 279 -14.63 2.78 -15.66
N SER A 280 -15.67 1.96 -15.52
CA SER A 280 -16.53 1.42 -16.58
C SER A 280 -15.83 0.69 -17.75
N THR A 281 -16.09 -0.61 -17.83
CA THR A 281 -15.57 -1.63 -18.79
C THR A 281 -14.11 -1.99 -18.59
N HIS A 282 -13.86 -3.26 -18.21
CA HIS A 282 -12.57 -3.90 -18.44
C HIS A 282 -12.16 -3.64 -19.89
N GLN A 283 -11.19 -2.75 -20.11
CA GLN A 283 -10.71 -2.46 -21.45
C GLN A 283 -9.68 -3.51 -21.78
N THR A 284 -10.12 -4.53 -22.53
CA THR A 284 -9.21 -5.41 -23.25
C THR A 284 -9.20 -4.96 -24.70
N THR A 285 -8.08 -4.39 -25.14
CA THR A 285 -7.94 -3.80 -26.48
C THR A 285 -6.91 -4.59 -27.26
N GLN A 286 -7.20 -4.91 -28.51
CA GLN A 286 -6.21 -5.48 -29.41
C GLN A 286 -5.22 -4.39 -29.82
N ILE A 287 -3.93 -4.59 -29.54
CA ILE A 287 -2.88 -3.62 -29.84
C ILE A 287 -2.02 -4.04 -31.05
N SER A 288 -2.04 -5.34 -31.39
CA SER A 288 -1.40 -5.85 -32.60
C SER A 288 -2.19 -7.02 -33.17
N GLU A 289 -2.29 -7.10 -34.49
CA GLU A 289 -2.90 -8.25 -35.17
C GLU A 289 -2.03 -9.50 -35.09
N ARG A 290 -0.72 -9.31 -34.98
CA ARG A 290 0.28 -10.39 -35.00
C ARG A 290 1.31 -10.23 -33.91
N PHE A 291 1.76 -11.34 -33.38
CA PHE A 291 2.75 -11.35 -32.32
C PHE A 291 4.14 -11.05 -32.88
N SER A 292 4.45 -11.56 -34.06
CA SER A 292 5.69 -11.20 -34.77
C SER A 292 5.82 -9.69 -35.02
N GLU A 293 4.71 -9.01 -35.32
CA GLU A 293 4.66 -7.56 -35.51
C GLU A 293 4.94 -6.82 -34.20
N PHE A 294 4.28 -7.21 -33.11
CA PHE A 294 4.51 -6.65 -31.78
C PHE A 294 5.99 -6.76 -31.37
N LEU A 295 6.59 -7.94 -31.57
CA LEU A 295 8.00 -8.15 -31.27
C LEU A 295 8.93 -7.32 -32.18
N ALA A 296 8.47 -6.88 -33.34
CA ALA A 296 9.24 -6.05 -34.27
C ALA A 296 9.12 -4.55 -34.00
N TRP A 297 8.24 -4.12 -33.09
CA TRP A 297 8.11 -2.70 -32.74
C TRP A 297 9.45 -2.12 -32.30
N PRO A 298 9.79 -0.89 -32.72
CA PRO A 298 10.91 -0.14 -32.17
C PRO A 298 10.81 -0.03 -30.65
N ARG A 299 11.96 -0.17 -29.98
CA ARG A 299 12.04 -0.26 -28.52
C ARG A 299 13.17 0.63 -28.01
N GLU A 300 12.93 1.32 -26.91
CA GLU A 300 13.94 2.03 -26.13
C GLU A 300 14.06 1.37 -24.75
N GLU A 301 15.27 1.26 -24.24
CA GLU A 301 15.51 0.70 -22.90
C GLU A 301 15.16 1.77 -21.86
N SER A 302 14.25 1.42 -20.94
CA SER A 302 13.80 2.29 -19.83
C SER A 302 14.74 2.17 -18.62
#